data_AF-A0A0M9DM20-F1
#
_entry.id   AF-A0A0M9DM20-F1
#
_cell.length_a   1.000
_cell.length_b   1.000
_cell.length_c   1.000
_cell.angle_alpha   90.00
_cell.angle_beta   90.00
_cell.angle_gamma   90.00
#
_symmetry.space_group_name_H-M   'P 1'
#
loop_
_entity.id
_entity.type
_entity.pdbx_description
1 polymer ?
#
loop_
_entity_poly.entity_id
_entity_poly.type
_entity_poly.pdbx_seq_one_letter_code
_entity_poly.pdbx_strand_id
1 'polypeptide(L)'
;MSNKGTGNVLDNGTVWGNIKITQPVYDGTKIPKSFELAVDGEKFWVHPNGTKHMVEYITRDATTHGMPINSQTLLTSFESSVKKAVKEGVKYEEIMNVGNWELIFSKPRGDGLLPVIKHAVYRP
;
A
#
# COMPACT_ATOMS: atom_id res chain seq x y z
N MET A 1 5.36 -42.20 3.59
CA MET A 1 4.83 -41.32 4.65
C MET A 1 4.62 -39.94 4.05
N SER A 2 3.39 -39.44 4.14
CA SER A 2 2.88 -38.13 3.69
C SER A 2 3.76 -36.96 4.20
N ASN A 3 3.88 -35.82 3.50
CA ASN A 3 2.81 -34.82 3.46
C ASN A 3 2.96 -33.81 2.31
N LYS A 4 1.82 -33.44 1.70
CA LYS A 4 1.65 -32.33 0.75
C LYS A 4 1.79 -30.99 1.50
N GLY A 5 2.41 -30.02 0.84
CA GLY A 5 2.35 -28.60 1.19
C GLY A 5 2.38 -27.77 -0.09
N THR A 6 1.21 -27.58 -0.68
CA THR A 6 0.94 -26.72 -1.83
C THR A 6 1.20 -25.26 -1.50
N GLY A 7 2.28 -24.68 -2.02
CA GLY A 7 2.44 -23.22 -2.15
C GLY A 7 2.11 -22.83 -3.59
N ASN A 8 0.95 -22.21 -3.80
CA ASN A 8 0.48 -21.80 -5.12
C ASN A 8 1.50 -20.90 -5.83
N VAL A 9 1.84 -21.31 -7.04
CA VAL A 9 2.55 -20.54 -8.07
C VAL A 9 1.65 -19.38 -8.52
N LEU A 10 1.80 -18.17 -7.97
CA LEU A 10 1.20 -16.93 -8.51
C LEU A 10 2.01 -15.64 -8.18
N ASP A 11 3.35 -15.68 -8.13
CA ASP A 11 4.20 -14.47 -7.98
C ASP A 11 4.57 -13.84 -9.34
N ASN A 12 3.57 -13.51 -10.16
CA ASN A 12 3.79 -12.79 -11.42
C ASN A 12 3.93 -11.28 -11.18
N GLY A 13 5.04 -10.82 -10.55
CA GLY A 13 5.53 -9.43 -10.61
C GLY A 13 4.55 -8.28 -10.38
N THR A 14 3.41 -8.52 -9.72
CA THR A 14 2.38 -7.52 -9.44
C THR A 14 2.41 -7.15 -7.97
N VAL A 15 1.99 -5.92 -7.64
CA VAL A 15 1.92 -5.43 -6.25
C VAL A 15 1.15 -6.37 -5.30
N TRP A 16 0.24 -7.19 -5.83
CA TRP A 16 -0.57 -8.10 -5.03
C TRP A 16 0.24 -9.22 -4.36
N GLY A 17 1.39 -9.61 -4.92
CA GLY A 17 2.29 -10.57 -4.25
C GLY A 17 2.87 -10.02 -2.94
N ASN A 18 2.97 -8.69 -2.84
CA ASN A 18 3.51 -7.99 -1.67
C ASN A 18 2.42 -7.48 -0.72
N ILE A 19 1.14 -7.71 -1.05
CA ILE A 19 -0.01 -7.25 -0.27
C ILE A 19 -0.69 -8.44 0.39
N LYS A 20 -0.80 -8.39 1.72
CA LYS A 20 -1.69 -9.28 2.49
C LYS A 20 -2.88 -8.49 2.99
N ILE A 21 -4.04 -8.75 2.40
CA ILE A 21 -5.31 -8.09 2.74
C ILE A 21 -5.68 -8.36 4.21
N THR A 22 -5.99 -7.30 4.96
CA THR A 22 -6.45 -7.42 6.37
C THR A 22 -7.89 -6.95 6.57
N GLN A 23 -8.42 -6.13 5.65
CA GLN A 23 -9.83 -5.75 5.60
C GLN A 23 -10.37 -5.76 4.16
N PRO A 24 -11.70 -5.88 3.95
CA PRO A 24 -12.31 -5.94 2.63
C PRO A 24 -11.97 -4.76 1.72
N VAL A 25 -12.14 -4.94 0.40
CA VAL A 25 -11.98 -3.87 -0.58
C VAL A 25 -13.08 -2.81 -0.46
N TYR A 26 -12.80 -1.59 -0.93
CA TYR A 26 -13.85 -0.58 -1.12
C TYR A 26 -14.69 -0.91 -2.35
N ASP A 27 -16.00 -0.75 -2.23
CA ASP A 27 -16.95 -0.99 -3.31
C ASP A 27 -16.57 -0.20 -4.57
N GLY A 28 -16.62 -0.86 -5.73
CA GLY A 28 -16.23 -0.27 -7.01
C GLY A 28 -14.72 -0.15 -7.24
N THR A 29 -13.87 -0.61 -6.31
CA THR A 29 -12.41 -0.62 -6.46
C THR A 29 -11.81 -1.99 -6.14
N LYS A 30 -10.53 -2.19 -6.47
CA LYS A 30 -9.76 -3.35 -5.98
C LYS A 30 -8.90 -3.00 -4.76
N ILE A 31 -9.02 -1.79 -4.20
CA ILE A 31 -8.18 -1.33 -3.08
C ILE A 31 -8.74 -1.89 -1.77
N PRO A 32 -7.96 -2.66 -0.99
CA PRO A 32 -8.35 -3.07 0.36
C PRO A 32 -8.46 -1.88 1.31
N LYS A 33 -9.40 -1.91 2.25
CA LYS A 33 -9.47 -0.92 3.35
C LYS A 33 -8.17 -0.92 4.14
N SER A 34 -7.63 -2.09 4.47
CA SER A 34 -6.30 -2.19 5.07
C SER A 34 -5.58 -3.44 4.60
N PHE A 35 -4.27 -3.38 4.62
CA PHE A 35 -3.42 -4.49 4.22
C PHE A 35 -2.02 -4.37 4.83
N GLU A 36 -1.34 -5.50 5.00
CA GLU A 36 0.09 -5.52 5.22
C GLU A 36 0.79 -5.41 3.86
N LEU A 37 1.82 -4.57 3.79
CA LEU A 37 2.67 -4.38 2.62
C LEU A 37 4.10 -4.81 2.98
N ALA A 38 4.65 -5.74 2.21
CA ALA A 38 6.05 -6.17 2.34
C ALA A 38 6.92 -5.45 1.29
N VAL A 39 7.97 -4.75 1.71
CA VAL A 39 8.87 -4.00 0.82
C VAL A 39 10.31 -4.07 1.31
N ASP A 40 11.23 -4.53 0.45
CA ASP A 40 12.67 -4.61 0.75
C ASP A 40 13.00 -5.28 2.10
N GLY A 41 12.22 -6.30 2.49
CA GLY A 41 12.39 -7.05 3.74
C GLY A 41 11.66 -6.44 4.94
N GLU A 42 11.16 -5.21 4.83
CA GLU A 42 10.34 -4.55 5.84
C GLU A 42 8.85 -4.84 5.63
N LYS A 43 8.07 -4.75 6.71
CA LYS A 43 6.62 -4.90 6.68
C LYS A 43 5.93 -3.71 7.30
N PHE A 44 4.92 -3.20 6.62
CA PHE A 44 4.10 -2.09 7.08
C PHE A 44 2.63 -2.49 7.07
N TRP A 45 1.85 -1.98 8.03
CA TRP A 45 0.41 -2.06 7.96
C TRP A 45 -0.17 -0.75 7.41
N VAL A 46 -0.91 -0.83 6.31
CA VAL A 46 -1.54 0.33 5.68
C VAL A 46 -2.91 0.54 6.29
N HIS A 47 -3.08 1.67 6.97
CA HIS A 47 -4.33 2.01 7.66
C HIS A 47 -5.43 2.37 6.65
N PRO A 48 -6.72 2.13 6.99
CA PRO A 48 -7.86 2.64 6.21
C PRO A 48 -7.85 4.13 5.89
N ASN A 49 -7.12 4.93 6.66
CA ASN A 49 -7.04 6.37 6.43
C ASN A 49 -6.14 6.67 5.23
N GLY A 50 -5.06 5.90 5.04
CA GLY A 50 -4.22 6.00 3.86
C GLY A 50 -4.92 5.50 2.60
N THR A 51 -5.56 4.33 2.66
CA THR A 51 -6.25 3.75 1.50
C THR A 51 -7.48 4.53 1.08
N LYS A 52 -8.15 5.24 2.01
CA LYS A 52 -9.26 6.14 1.70
C LYS A 52 -8.83 7.24 0.72
N HIS A 53 -7.68 7.86 0.93
CA HIS A 53 -7.15 8.87 0.01
C HIS A 53 -6.86 8.30 -1.39
N MET A 54 -6.41 7.05 -1.48
CA MET A 54 -6.21 6.36 -2.75
C MET A 54 -7.53 6.18 -3.52
N VAL A 55 -8.59 5.80 -2.81
CA VAL A 55 -9.93 5.63 -3.40
C VAL A 55 -10.53 6.97 -3.81
N GLU A 56 -10.41 8.00 -2.97
CA GLU A 56 -10.83 9.36 -3.30
C GLU A 56 -10.13 9.85 -4.58
N TYR A 57 -8.84 9.54 -4.76
CA TYR A 57 -8.11 9.87 -5.98
C TYR A 57 -8.67 9.18 -7.22
N ILE A 58 -8.83 7.84 -7.19
CA ILE A 58 -9.34 7.06 -8.33
C ILE A 58 -10.77 7.46 -8.70
N THR A 59 -11.61 7.71 -7.70
CA THR A 59 -13.03 8.01 -7.92
C THR A 59 -13.26 9.45 -8.37
N ARG A 60 -12.42 10.39 -7.95
CA ARG A 60 -12.47 11.78 -8.41
C ARG A 60 -12.05 11.91 -9.88
N ASP A 61 -10.93 11.30 -10.25
CA ASP A 61 -10.35 11.49 -11.59
C ASP A 61 -11.07 10.69 -12.69
N ALA A 62 -11.93 9.72 -12.34
CA ALA A 62 -12.82 9.03 -13.27
C ALA A 62 -13.79 9.98 -14.03
N THR A 63 -13.90 11.23 -13.59
CA THR A 63 -14.73 12.29 -14.22
C THR A 63 -13.93 13.29 -15.08
N THR A 64 -12.60 13.26 -15.04
CA THR A 64 -11.72 14.17 -15.79
C THR A 64 -11.07 13.43 -16.96
N HIS A 65 -10.98 14.07 -18.13
CA HIS A 65 -10.64 13.51 -19.45
C HIS A 65 -9.25 12.83 -19.61
N GLY A 66 -8.54 12.53 -18.52
CA GLY A 66 -7.33 11.69 -18.50
C GLY A 66 -7.68 10.23 -18.29
N MET A 67 -6.85 9.31 -18.80
CA MET A 67 -7.02 7.87 -18.56
C MET A 67 -7.10 7.60 -17.05
N PRO A 68 -8.19 7.00 -16.52
CA PRO A 68 -8.32 6.79 -15.09
C PRO A 68 -7.22 5.85 -14.59
N ILE A 69 -6.47 6.27 -13.57
CA ILE A 69 -5.53 5.35 -12.91
C ILE A 69 -6.37 4.21 -12.30
N ASN A 70 -6.02 2.96 -12.62
CA ASN A 70 -6.68 1.82 -11.99
C ASN A 70 -6.00 1.47 -10.65
N SER A 71 -6.67 0.66 -9.83
CA SER A 71 -6.15 0.26 -8.51
C SER A 71 -4.77 -0.42 -8.58
N GLN A 72 -4.48 -1.17 -9.66
CA GLN A 72 -3.20 -1.84 -9.84
C GLN A 72 -2.06 -0.82 -10.00
N THR A 73 -2.20 0.12 -10.93
CA THR A 73 -1.17 1.13 -11.21
C THR A 73 -0.92 2.01 -9.99
N LEU A 74 -1.98 2.42 -9.30
CA LEU A 74 -1.85 3.24 -8.10
C LEU A 74 -1.12 2.50 -6.97
N LEU A 75 -1.51 1.25 -6.69
CA LEU A 75 -0.85 0.45 -5.65
C LEU A 75 0.61 0.13 -6.00
N THR A 76 0.93 -0.14 -7.26
CA THR A 76 2.33 -0.32 -7.71
C THR A 76 3.15 0.96 -7.53
N SER A 77 2.57 2.13 -7.82
CA SER A 77 3.22 3.42 -7.55
C SER A 77 3.44 3.64 -6.05
N PHE A 78 2.43 3.34 -5.23
CA PHE A 78 2.49 3.43 -3.78
C PHE A 78 3.61 2.55 -3.20
N GLU A 79 3.65 1.28 -3.58
CA GLU A 79 4.70 0.34 -3.17
C GLU A 79 6.09 0.88 -3.52
N SER A 80 6.26 1.40 -4.74
CA SER A 80 7.52 1.98 -5.22
C SER A 80 7.95 3.18 -4.38
N SER A 81 7.00 4.02 -3.95
CA SER A 81 7.28 5.16 -3.08
C SER A 81 7.58 4.75 -1.64
N VAL A 82 6.90 3.75 -1.09
CA VAL A 82 7.24 3.16 0.22
C VAL A 82 8.64 2.56 0.17
N LYS A 83 9.00 1.87 -0.91
CA LYS A 83 10.35 1.33 -1.12
C LYS A 83 11.44 2.40 -1.08
N LYS A 84 11.19 3.54 -1.73
CA LYS A 84 12.09 4.69 -1.67
C LYS A 84 12.19 5.25 -0.25
N ALA A 85 11.07 5.39 0.45
CA ALA A 85 11.05 5.88 1.83
C ALA A 85 11.85 4.97 2.78
N VAL A 86 11.76 3.64 2.60
CA VAL A 86 12.58 2.66 3.32
C VAL A 86 14.07 2.88 3.05
N LYS A 87 14.46 3.05 1.78
CA LYS A 87 15.86 3.29 1.39
C LYS A 87 16.43 4.61 1.89
N GLU A 88 15.62 5.66 1.94
CA GLU A 88 15.99 6.99 2.46
C GLU A 88 16.02 7.03 3.99
N GLY A 89 15.41 6.05 4.65
CA GLY A 89 15.21 6.01 6.09
C GLY A 89 13.86 6.59 6.48
N VAL A 90 12.97 5.72 6.96
CA VAL A 90 11.62 6.12 7.37
C VAL A 90 11.67 7.11 8.54
N LYS A 91 11.08 8.29 8.33
CA LYS A 91 10.82 9.29 9.36
C LYS A 91 9.42 9.09 9.92
N TYR A 92 9.36 8.79 11.21
CA TYR A 92 8.09 8.55 11.89
C TYR A 92 7.44 9.84 12.34
N GLU A 93 6.11 9.89 12.24
CA GLU A 93 5.28 11.04 12.63
C GLU A 93 5.56 12.32 11.82
N GLU A 94 6.27 12.19 10.71
CA GLU A 94 6.62 13.28 9.81
C GLU A 94 6.07 13.01 8.40
N ILE A 95 5.81 14.10 7.68
CA ILE A 95 5.46 14.03 6.26
C ILE A 95 6.71 13.70 5.45
N MET A 96 6.65 12.58 4.73
CA MET A 96 7.65 12.18 3.75
C MET A 96 7.06 12.32 2.35
N ASN A 97 7.61 13.26 1.57
CA ASN A 97 7.28 13.41 0.15
C ASN A 97 8.24 12.54 -0.67
N VAL A 98 7.77 11.41 -1.16
CA VAL A 98 8.61 10.41 -1.83
C VAL A 98 7.94 9.94 -3.12
N GLY A 99 8.56 10.24 -4.26
CA GLY A 99 7.92 10.06 -5.57
C GLY A 99 6.66 10.92 -5.68
N ASN A 100 5.55 10.33 -6.14
CA ASN A 100 4.27 11.03 -6.29
C ASN A 100 3.37 10.84 -5.05
N TRP A 101 3.96 10.69 -3.85
CA TRP A 101 3.23 10.37 -2.64
C TRP A 101 3.66 11.21 -1.46
N GLU A 102 2.67 11.70 -0.72
CA GLU A 102 2.82 12.21 0.63
C GLU A 102 2.49 11.08 1.61
N LEU A 103 3.49 10.65 2.38
CA LEU A 103 3.41 9.50 3.29
C LEU A 103 3.64 9.94 4.73
N ILE A 104 2.88 9.38 5.67
CA ILE A 104 3.20 9.48 7.10
C ILE A 104 3.22 8.09 7.71
N PHE A 105 4.36 7.75 8.28
CA PHE A 105 4.59 6.50 9.00
C PHE A 105 4.43 6.74 10.50
N SER A 106 3.81 5.79 11.19
CA SER A 106 3.72 5.75 12.64
C SER A 106 4.48 4.54 13.17
N LYS A 107 5.13 4.73 14.32
CA LYS A 107 5.82 3.63 15.01
C LYS A 107 4.81 2.52 15.39
N PRO A 108 5.27 1.26 15.51
CA PRO A 108 4.49 0.22 16.16
C PRO A 108 3.96 0.69 17.52
N ARG A 109 2.70 0.38 17.83
CA ARG A 109 2.07 0.76 19.12
C ARG A 109 2.38 -0.23 20.26
N GLY A 110 3.20 -1.24 20.01
CA GLY A 110 3.54 -2.30 20.94
C GLY A 110 4.41 -3.37 20.27
N ASP A 111 4.98 -4.24 21.07
CA ASP A 111 5.88 -5.30 20.60
C ASP A 111 5.15 -6.26 19.65
N GLY A 112 5.82 -6.61 18.56
CA GLY A 112 5.27 -7.49 17.52
C GLY A 112 4.26 -6.84 16.57
N LEU A 113 3.91 -5.56 16.75
CA LEU A 113 3.08 -4.82 15.81
C LEU A 113 3.92 -4.24 14.66
N LEU A 114 3.29 -4.12 13.49
CA LEU A 114 3.90 -3.47 12.34
C LEU A 114 3.87 -1.95 12.48
N PRO A 115 4.88 -1.23 11.97
CA PRO A 115 4.76 0.19 11.72
C PRO A 115 3.58 0.48 10.78
N VAL A 116 2.92 1.61 10.98
CA VAL A 116 1.65 1.92 10.31
C VAL A 116 1.85 3.02 9.28
N ILE A 117 1.44 2.81 8.03
CA ILE A 117 1.28 3.88 7.06
C ILE A 117 -0.13 4.44 7.26
N LYS A 118 -0.22 5.54 8.02
CA LYS A 118 -1.51 6.14 8.41
C LYS A 118 -2.00 7.20 7.44
N HIS A 119 -1.11 7.72 6.60
CA HIS A 119 -1.40 8.72 5.56
C HIS A 119 -0.69 8.33 4.28
N ALA A 120 -1.42 8.36 3.17
CA ALA A 120 -0.91 8.04 1.83
C ALA A 120 -1.73 8.80 0.78
N VAL A 121 -1.30 10.01 0.45
CA VAL A 121 -1.96 10.85 -0.57
C VAL A 121 -1.13 10.84 -1.84
N TYR A 122 -1.75 10.47 -2.95
CA TYR A 122 -1.14 10.55 -4.27
C TYR A 122 -1.13 12.00 -4.77
N ARG A 123 0.05 12.53 -5.06
CA ARG A 123 0.32 13.87 -5.59
C ARG A 123 1.21 13.74 -6.84
N PRO A 124 0.62 13.49 -8.02
CA PRO A 124 1.35 13.40 -9.29
C PRO A 124 1.88 14.75 -9.78
#